data_AF-A0A8K0P2H7-F1
#
_entry.id   AF-A0A8K0P2H7-F1
#
_cell.length_a   1.000
_cell.length_b   1.000
_cell.length_c   1.000
_cell.angle_alpha   90.00
_cell.angle_beta   90.00
_cell.angle_gamma   90.00
#
_symmetry.space_group_name_H-M   'P 1'
#
loop_
_entity.id
_entity.type
_entity.pdbx_description
1 polymer ?
#
loop_
_entity_poly.entity_id
_entity_poly.type
_entity_poly.pdbx_seq_one_letter_code
_entity_poly.pdbx_strand_id
1 'polypeptide(L)' 'MDAMKTAFVIFAALLLVQASFCSEEDSSSEESCVPGTTIKRDCNTCTCSTNGKYMCTLMGCLDANMLQPSET' A
#
# COMPACT_ATOMS: atom_id res chain seq x y z
N MET A 1 23.24 -0.96 14.48
CA MET A 1 24.05 -1.90 13.68
C MET A 1 23.18 -2.42 12.53
N ASP A 2 22.79 -1.56 11.58
CA ASP A 2 22.05 -2.01 10.39
C ASP A 2 22.66 -1.47 9.09
N ALA A 3 23.60 -0.53 9.18
CA ALA A 3 24.34 -0.01 8.02
C ALA A 3 25.29 -1.04 7.38
N MET A 4 25.81 -1.99 8.18
CA MET A 4 26.77 -3.00 7.70
C MET A 4 26.07 -4.20 7.03
N LYS A 5 24.82 -4.47 7.41
CA LYS A 5 24.01 -5.57 6.86
C LYS A 5 23.48 -5.19 5.47
N THR A 6 23.05 -3.94 5.29
CA THR A 6 22.64 -3.39 3.98
C THR A 6 23.80 -3.38 2.98
N ALA A 7 25.03 -3.04 3.40
CA ALA A 7 26.21 -3.07 2.52
C ALA A 7 26.59 -4.49 2.05
N PHE A 8 26.44 -5.51 2.90
CA PHE A 8 26.75 -6.91 2.56
C PHE A 8 25.73 -7.52 1.59
N VAL A 9 24.46 -7.14 1.72
CA VAL A 9 23.39 -7.48 0.77
C VAL A 9 23.64 -6.82 -0.58
N ILE A 10 24.19 -5.59 -0.61
CA ILE A 10 24.55 -4.85 -1.84
C ILE A 10 25.66 -5.55 -2.64
N PHE A 11 26.74 -6.03 -2.00
CA PHE A 11 27.83 -6.67 -2.75
C PHE A 11 27.49 -8.08 -3.28
N ALA A 12 26.71 -8.86 -2.52
CA ALA A 12 26.30 -10.19 -2.96
C ALA A 12 25.23 -10.13 -4.08
N ALA A 13 24.36 -9.11 -4.06
CA ALA A 13 23.36 -8.88 -5.09
C ALA A 13 23.97 -8.41 -6.43
N LEU A 14 25.06 -7.64 -6.39
CA LEU A 14 25.72 -7.07 -7.58
C LEU A 14 26.33 -8.12 -8.52
N LEU A 15 26.58 -9.35 -8.06
CA LEU A 15 27.23 -10.38 -8.89
C LEU A 15 26.29 -11.51 -9.36
N LEU A 16 25.10 -11.69 -8.78
CA LEU A 16 24.26 -12.87 -9.09
C LEU A 16 22.81 -12.58 -9.51
N VAL A 17 22.33 -11.33 -9.47
CA VAL A 17 20.92 -11.04 -9.78
C VAL A 17 20.76 -9.97 -10.86
N GLN A 18 21.05 -10.32 -12.12
CA GLN A 18 20.76 -9.46 -13.28
C GLN A 18 19.55 -9.91 -14.12
N ALA A 19 18.71 -10.85 -13.64
CA ALA A 19 17.50 -11.28 -14.38
C ALA A 19 16.25 -11.56 -13.52
N SER A 20 16.25 -11.28 -12.22
CA SER A 20 15.11 -11.65 -11.35
C SER A 20 14.76 -10.67 -10.23
N PHE A 21 15.43 -9.51 -10.13
CA PHE A 21 14.92 -8.43 -9.29
C PHE A 21 13.88 -7.64 -10.10
N CYS A 22 12.64 -8.12 -10.13
CA CYS A 22 11.54 -7.16 -10.21
C CYS A 22 11.50 -6.48 -8.85
N SER A 23 11.81 -5.18 -8.84
CA SER A 23 11.91 -4.32 -7.68
C SER A 23 10.79 -4.56 -6.66
N GLU A 24 11.12 -4.70 -5.38
CA GLU A 24 10.18 -4.42 -4.28
C GLU A 24 10.11 -2.90 -4.07
N GLU A 25 9.79 -2.19 -5.15
CA GLU A 25 9.09 -0.93 -5.04
C GLU A 25 7.65 -1.37 -4.79
N ASP A 26 7.19 -1.30 -3.55
CA ASP A 26 5.76 -1.28 -3.26
C ASP A 26 5.21 -0.01 -3.93
N SER A 27 5.00 -0.14 -5.24
CA SER A 27 4.31 0.79 -6.12
C SER A 27 2.81 0.65 -5.90
N SER A 28 2.37 0.51 -4.64
CA SER A 28 1.15 1.19 -4.27
C SER A 28 1.49 2.67 -4.34
N SER A 29 0.98 3.34 -5.36
CA SER A 29 0.87 4.79 -5.34
C SER A 29 0.04 5.15 -4.10
N GLU A 30 0.69 5.32 -2.94
CA GLU A 30 0.11 6.04 -1.81
C GLU A 30 -0.08 7.47 -2.32
N GLU A 31 -1.21 7.71 -2.98
CA GLU A 31 -1.62 9.05 -3.36
C GLU A 31 -1.60 9.89 -2.09
N SER A 32 -0.68 10.85 -2.05
CA SER A 32 -0.62 11.79 -0.96
C SER A 32 -1.94 12.56 -0.92
N CYS A 33 -2.49 12.72 0.28
CA CYS A 33 -3.76 13.40 0.49
C CYS A 33 -3.57 14.77 1.13
N VAL A 34 -4.57 15.63 0.99
CA VAL A 34 -4.60 16.94 1.65
C VAL A 34 -5.04 16.76 3.11
N PRO A 35 -4.22 17.15 4.11
CA PRO A 35 -4.56 16.98 5.53
C PRO A 35 -5.94 17.52 5.91
N GLY A 36 -6.68 16.76 6.70
CA GLY A 36 -8.04 17.09 7.12
C GLY A 36 -9.12 16.72 6.09
N THR A 37 -8.77 16.31 4.87
CA THR A 37 -9.75 15.82 3.90
C THR A 37 -10.31 14.47 4.36
N THR A 38 -11.63 14.31 4.26
CA THR A 38 -12.31 13.05 4.56
C THR A 38 -12.95 12.48 3.29
N ILE A 39 -12.71 11.20 3.03
CA ILE A 39 -13.28 10.44 1.92
C ILE A 39 -13.91 9.14 2.41
N LYS A 40 -14.69 8.49 1.55
CA LYS A 40 -15.07 7.10 1.73
C LYS A 40 -14.27 6.22 0.77
N ARG A 41 -13.66 5.17 1.30
CA ARG A 41 -13.11 4.04 0.53
C ARG A 41 -13.89 2.81 0.93
N ASP A 42 -14.63 2.25 -0.03
CA ASP A 42 -15.67 1.26 0.22
C ASP A 42 -16.66 1.77 1.27
N CYS A 43 -16.89 1.00 2.33
CA CYS A 43 -17.71 1.40 3.47
C CYS A 43 -16.93 2.18 4.54
N ASN A 44 -15.59 2.21 4.45
CA ASN A 44 -14.75 2.84 5.45
C ASN A 44 -14.65 4.35 5.25
N THR A 45 -14.69 5.07 6.36
CA THR A 45 -14.45 6.52 6.36
C THR A 45 -12.97 6.75 6.65
N CYS A 46 -12.33 7.52 5.79
CA CYS A 46 -10.91 7.79 5.84
C CYS A 46 -10.65 9.29 5.97
N THR A 47 -9.79 9.68 6.91
CA THR A 47 -9.37 11.06 7.09
C THR A 47 -7.88 11.19 6.83
N CYS A 48 -7.49 12.21 6.07
CA CYS A 48 -6.10 12.48 5.79
C CYS A 48 -5.39 13.07 7.01
N SER A 49 -4.32 12.39 7.45
CA SER A 49 -3.44 12.87 8.52
C SER A 49 -2.53 14.00 8.03
N THR A 50 -1.84 14.65 8.96
CA THR A 50 -0.84 15.70 8.66
C THR A 50 0.36 15.19 7.86
N ASN A 51 0.61 13.87 7.86
CA ASN A 51 1.69 13.24 7.11
C ASN A 51 1.28 12.88 5.67
N GLY A 52 0.10 13.31 5.22
CA GLY A 52 -0.39 13.04 3.87
C GLY A 52 -0.85 11.60 3.64
N LYS A 53 -1.14 10.85 4.73
CA LYS A 53 -1.65 9.47 4.69
C LYS A 53 -3.09 9.40 5.19
N TYR A 54 -3.92 8.61 4.51
CA TYR A 54 -5.28 8.32 4.97
C TYR A 54 -5.29 7.37 6.18
N MET A 55 -6.07 7.73 7.19
CA MET A 55 -6.39 6.91 8.35
C MET A 55 -7.86 6.52 8.26
N CYS A 56 -8.13 5.24 8.03
CA CYS A 56 -9.48 4.72 7.79
C CYS A 56 -10.04 3.99 9.01
N THR A 57 -11.37 3.97 9.12
CA THR A 57 -12.06 2.96 9.94
C THR A 57 -11.75 1.55 9.42
N LEU A 58 -11.98 0.52 10.26
CA LEU A 58 -11.73 -0.88 9.92
C LEU A 58 -13.04 -1.70 9.93
N MET A 59 -14.07 -1.16 9.28
CA MET A 59 -15.30 -1.90 9.05
C MET A 59 -15.05 -2.99 8.01
N GLY A 60 -15.56 -4.19 8.28
CA GLY A 60 -15.65 -5.25 7.27
C GLY A 60 -16.68 -4.84 6.22
N CYS A 61 -16.22 -4.44 5.04
CA CYS A 61 -17.10 -4.08 3.94
C CYS A 61 -17.55 -5.34 3.21
N LEU A 62 -18.84 -5.43 2.90
CA LEU A 62 -19.34 -6.43 1.97
C LEU A 62 -19.01 -5.96 0.56
N ASP A 63 -18.37 -6.81 -0.23
CA ASP A 63 -18.24 -6.56 -1.65
C ASP A 63 -19.64 -6.52 -2.25
N ALA A 64 -20.04 -5.39 -2.82
CA ALA A 64 -21.33 -5.28 -3.52
C ALA A 64 -21.40 -6.26 -4.72
N ASN A 65 -20.26 -6.78 -5.18
CA ASN A 65 -20.20 -7.84 -6.19
C ASN A 65 -20.50 -9.25 -5.62
N MET A 66 -20.42 -9.44 -4.31
CA MET A 66 -20.86 -10.65 -3.59
C MET A 66 -22.33 -10.55 -3.16
N LEU A 67 -22.89 -9.34 -3.18
CA LEU A 67 -24.31 -9.05 -3.13
C LEU A 67 -24.82 -8.67 -4.53
N GLN A 68 -24.41 -9.40 -5.58
CA GLN A 68 -25.32 -9.50 -6.71
C GLN A 68 -26.55 -10.24 -6.17
N PRO A 69 -27.76 -9.63 -6.09
CA PRO A 69 -28.92 -10.45 -6.36
C PRO A 69 -28.61 -11.09 -7.71
N SER A 70 -28.77 -12.40 -7.83
CA SER A 70 -28.87 -13.02 -9.14
C SER A 70 -29.94 -12.27 -9.92
N GLU A 71 -29.54 -11.30 -10.75
CA GLU A 71 -30.44 -10.66 -11.68
C GLU A 71 -30.66 -11.66 -12.81
N THR A 72 -31.74 -12.42 -12.64
CA THR A 72 -32.45 -13.31 -13.59
C THR A 72 -31.82 -14.66 -13.90
#